data_AF-A0A1S4ECH1-F1
#
_entry.id   AF-A0A1S4ECH1-F1
#
_cell.length_a   1.000
_cell.length_b   1.000
_cell.length_c   1.000
_cell.angle_alpha   90.00
_cell.angle_beta   90.00
_cell.angle_gamma   90.00
#
_symmetry.space_group_name_H-M   'P 1'
#
loop_
_entity.id
_entity.type
_entity.pdbx_description
1 polymer ?
#
loop_
_entity_poly.entity_id
_entity_poly.type
_entity_poly.pdbx_seq_one_letter_code
_entity_poly.pdbx_strand_id
1 'polypeptide(L)'
;MREICHLQAGQCGNQIGAKFWEIISDEHGIDPTGAYHGDSDLQLERINVYYNEASGSKYVPRAILVDLEPGTMDAVRSGPFGQIFRPDNFVFGQSGAGNNWAKGHYTEPIPLPVLSHNTCGPRCDRCCPLHNALPWAPGTQSNGSPCQKCQCYGHATACKYDPVVHAANLSLDTLGTYTGGGVCINCTAHTTGVNCENCELGYYRPTGTPPDAEVPCLPCECNFMGTAGPCIRDDSQIHLGKFGRYC
;
A
#
# COMPACT_ATOMS: atom_id res chain seq x y z
N MET A 1 9.92 -0.28 -25.78
CA MET A 1 9.55 1.16 -25.81
C MET A 1 9.79 1.74 -24.43
N ARG A 2 9.96 3.07 -24.30
CA ARG A 2 10.17 3.74 -22.99
C ARG A 2 8.95 4.61 -22.72
N GLU A 3 8.26 4.39 -21.61
CA GLU A 3 7.18 5.27 -21.15
C GLU A 3 7.74 6.46 -20.36
N ILE A 4 7.02 7.57 -20.38
CA ILE A 4 7.31 8.76 -19.57
C ILE A 4 6.11 9.03 -18.67
N CYS A 5 6.37 9.18 -17.37
CA CYS A 5 5.37 9.68 -16.42
C CYS A 5 5.64 11.17 -16.18
N HIS A 6 4.64 12.00 -16.48
CA HIS A 6 4.70 13.44 -16.30
C HIS A 6 4.25 13.83 -14.89
N LEU A 7 5.09 14.58 -14.18
CA LEU A 7 4.75 15.14 -12.87
C LEU A 7 4.64 16.65 -12.98
N GLN A 8 3.52 17.21 -12.55
CA GLN A 8 3.31 18.65 -12.44
C GLN A 8 2.97 19.02 -11.00
N ALA A 9 3.66 20.03 -10.47
CA ALA A 9 3.56 20.42 -9.07
C ALA A 9 3.32 21.92 -8.91
N GLY A 10 2.37 22.28 -8.03
CA GLY A 10 2.00 23.64 -7.70
C GLY A 10 1.24 24.37 -8.82
N GLN A 11 0.78 25.58 -8.51
CA GLN A 11 -0.06 26.38 -9.40
C GLN A 11 0.55 26.57 -10.80
N CYS A 12 1.81 27.00 -10.87
CA CYS A 12 2.51 27.23 -12.15
C CYS A 12 2.69 25.93 -12.95
N GLY A 13 3.18 24.87 -12.31
CA GLY A 13 3.39 23.58 -12.96
C GLY A 13 2.09 22.99 -13.51
N ASN A 14 0.99 23.13 -12.78
CA ASN A 14 -0.32 22.65 -13.22
C ASN A 14 -0.89 23.45 -14.40
N GLN A 15 -0.71 24.77 -14.43
CA GLN A 15 -1.16 25.59 -15.56
C GLN A 15 -0.37 25.30 -16.84
N ILE A 16 0.95 25.19 -16.73
CA ILE A 16 1.81 24.84 -17.87
C ILE A 16 1.51 23.41 -18.33
N GLY A 17 1.39 22.47 -17.39
CA GLY A 17 1.05 21.08 -17.66
C GLY A 17 -0.30 20.94 -18.38
N ALA A 18 -1.32 21.69 -17.97
CA ALA A 18 -2.61 21.70 -18.66
C ALA A 18 -2.47 22.14 -20.13
N LYS A 19 -1.70 23.21 -20.40
CA LYS A 19 -1.43 23.65 -21.78
C LYS A 19 -0.59 22.66 -22.57
N PHE A 20 0.38 22.02 -21.95
CA PHE A 20 1.15 20.94 -22.58
C PHE A 20 0.22 19.79 -23.01
N TRP A 21 -0.69 19.36 -22.14
CA TRP A 21 -1.61 18.27 -22.43
C TRP A 21 -2.68 18.63 -23.48
N GLU A 22 -3.11 19.89 -23.56
CA GLU A 22 -3.93 20.38 -24.67
C GLU A 22 -3.20 20.21 -26.01
N ILE A 23 -1.98 20.76 -26.12
CA ILE A 23 -1.22 20.78 -27.38
C ILE A 23 -0.86 19.37 -27.84
N ILE A 24 -0.36 18.52 -26.95
CA ILE A 24 0.02 17.15 -27.32
C ILE A 24 -1.21 16.29 -27.65
N SER A 25 -2.37 16.54 -27.03
CA SER A 25 -3.59 15.83 -27.39
C SER A 25 -4.05 16.23 -28.79
N ASP A 26 -4.00 17.53 -29.12
CA ASP A 26 -4.32 18.02 -30.46
C ASP A 26 -3.36 17.46 -31.52
N GLU A 27 -2.05 17.41 -31.24
CA GLU A 27 -1.04 16.81 -32.13
C GLU A 27 -1.30 15.32 -32.40
N HIS A 28 -1.75 14.59 -31.38
CA HIS A 28 -2.07 13.16 -31.48
C HIS A 28 -3.53 12.89 -31.88
N GLY A 29 -4.34 13.92 -32.15
CA GLY A 29 -5.74 13.77 -32.53
C GLY A 29 -6.61 13.16 -31.43
N ILE A 30 -6.27 13.38 -30.16
CA ILE A 30 -7.03 12.91 -29.00
C ILE A 30 -7.97 14.00 -28.53
N ASP A 31 -9.25 13.68 -28.43
CA ASP A 31 -10.26 14.62 -27.96
C ASP A 31 -10.30 14.71 -26.41
N PRO A 32 -11.05 15.67 -25.83
CA PRO A 32 -11.21 15.79 -24.38
C PRO A 32 -11.80 14.56 -23.68
N THR A 33 -12.44 13.64 -24.41
CA THR A 33 -13.00 12.40 -23.87
C THR A 33 -12.00 11.25 -23.87
N GLY A 34 -10.83 11.47 -24.46
CA GLY A 34 -9.76 10.50 -24.67
C GLY A 34 -9.92 9.66 -25.93
N ALA A 35 -10.89 9.95 -26.81
CA ALA A 35 -11.09 9.23 -28.05
C ALA A 35 -10.16 9.75 -29.16
N TYR A 36 -9.67 8.85 -30.00
CA TYR A 36 -8.85 9.21 -31.16
C TYR A 36 -9.72 9.57 -32.36
N HIS A 37 -9.49 10.76 -32.90
CA HIS A 37 -10.13 11.34 -34.09
C HIS A 37 -9.10 11.85 -35.11
N GLY A 38 -7.85 11.37 -35.05
CA GLY A 38 -6.78 11.74 -35.96
C GLY A 38 -6.93 11.12 -37.36
N ASP A 39 -6.14 11.65 -38.29
CA ASP A 39 -6.15 11.31 -39.72
C ASP A 39 -4.85 10.61 -40.19
N SER A 40 -3.87 10.44 -39.29
CA SER A 40 -2.56 9.88 -39.63
C SER A 40 -2.13 8.75 -38.69
N ASP A 41 -1.77 7.60 -39.25
CA ASP A 41 -1.25 6.45 -38.48
C ASP A 41 0.01 6.79 -37.66
N LEU A 42 0.77 7.82 -38.06
CA LEU A 42 1.95 8.30 -37.34
C LEU A 42 1.60 8.86 -35.96
N GLN A 43 0.39 9.38 -35.76
CA GLN A 43 -0.09 9.88 -34.47
C GLN A 43 -0.22 8.76 -33.44
N LEU A 44 -0.46 7.52 -33.88
CA LEU A 44 -0.60 6.37 -32.99
C LEU A 44 0.70 5.59 -32.76
N GLU A 45 1.71 5.74 -33.63
CA GLU A 45 2.94 4.93 -33.60
C GLU A 45 3.66 4.96 -32.23
N ARG A 46 3.63 6.11 -31.54
CA ARG A 46 4.33 6.33 -30.25
C ARG A 46 3.45 6.93 -29.17
N ILE A 47 2.13 6.83 -29.31
CA ILE A 47 1.18 7.42 -28.36
C ILE A 47 1.33 6.85 -26.93
N ASN A 48 1.78 5.60 -26.82
CA ASN A 48 1.99 4.90 -25.56
C ASN A 48 3.11 5.49 -24.67
N VAL A 49 3.96 6.36 -25.22
CA VAL A 49 5.00 7.08 -24.46
C VAL A 49 4.36 7.96 -23.38
N TYR A 50 3.31 8.70 -23.75
CA TYR A 50 2.62 9.66 -22.88
C TYR A 50 1.23 9.20 -22.43
N TYR A 51 0.58 8.30 -23.17
CA TYR A 51 -0.77 7.83 -22.85
C TYR A 51 -0.79 6.36 -22.45
N ASN A 52 -1.76 6.01 -21.61
CA ASN A 52 -2.25 4.65 -21.42
C ASN A 52 -3.44 4.43 -22.34
N GLU A 53 -3.46 3.31 -23.04
CA GLU A 53 -4.66 2.83 -23.72
C GLU A 53 -5.55 2.10 -22.70
N ALA A 54 -6.76 2.62 -22.51
CA ALA A 54 -7.79 2.04 -21.64
C ALA A 54 -8.85 1.31 -22.48
N SER A 55 -9.66 0.50 -21.79
CA SER A 55 -10.79 -0.20 -22.41
C SER A 55 -11.73 0.78 -23.13
N GLY A 56 -12.11 0.45 -24.37
CA GLY A 56 -12.95 1.30 -25.21
C GLY A 56 -12.19 2.30 -26.07
N SER A 57 -10.94 2.00 -26.44
CA SER A 57 -10.08 2.84 -27.30
C SER A 57 -9.89 4.26 -26.78
N LYS A 58 -9.83 4.40 -25.45
CA LYS A 58 -9.62 5.69 -24.78
C LYS A 58 -8.16 5.84 -24.36
N TYR A 59 -7.57 6.98 -24.66
CA TYR A 59 -6.22 7.33 -24.29
C TYR A 59 -6.23 8.24 -23.06
N VAL A 60 -5.46 7.86 -22.05
CA VAL A 60 -5.42 8.53 -20.74
C VAL A 60 -3.99 8.99 -20.45
N PRO A 61 -3.74 10.29 -20.20
CA PRO A 61 -2.41 10.79 -19.88
C PRO A 61 -1.73 10.08 -18.70
N ARG A 62 -0.43 9.79 -18.86
CA ARG A 62 0.48 9.38 -17.77
C ARG A 62 0.93 10.61 -16.99
N ALA A 63 -0.02 11.30 -16.36
CA ALA A 63 0.25 12.51 -15.59
C ALA A 63 -0.17 12.37 -14.12
N ILE A 64 0.65 12.87 -13.21
CA ILE A 64 0.33 13.06 -11.79
C ILE A 64 0.30 14.56 -11.52
N LEU A 65 -0.82 15.03 -10.98
CA LEU A 65 -1.08 16.44 -10.70
C LEU A 65 -1.01 16.65 -9.20
N VAL A 66 -0.10 17.51 -8.77
CA VAL A 66 0.15 17.75 -7.36
C VAL A 66 -0.03 19.22 -7.03
N ASP A 67 -0.80 19.53 -6.00
CA ASP A 67 -0.82 20.87 -5.41
C ASP A 67 -1.19 20.80 -3.93
N LEU A 68 -0.60 21.64 -3.09
CA LEU A 68 -0.99 21.69 -1.68
C LEU A 68 -2.31 22.46 -1.49
N GLU A 69 -2.74 23.22 -2.50
CA GLU A 69 -4.00 23.97 -2.51
C GLU A 69 -5.06 23.29 -3.40
N PRO A 70 -6.29 23.07 -2.89
CA PRO A 70 -7.35 22.41 -3.66
C PRO A 70 -7.84 23.25 -4.85
N GLY A 71 -7.74 24.59 -4.76
CA GLY A 71 -8.28 25.51 -5.78
C GLY A 71 -7.65 25.32 -7.17
N THR A 72 -6.38 24.95 -7.26
CA THR A 72 -5.72 24.67 -8.55
C THR A 72 -6.33 23.45 -9.23
N MET A 73 -6.75 22.44 -8.47
CA MET A 73 -7.29 21.19 -9.02
C MET A 73 -8.66 21.43 -9.67
N ASP A 74 -9.51 22.25 -9.07
CA ASP A 74 -10.81 22.64 -9.63
C ASP A 74 -10.65 23.40 -10.96
N ALA A 75 -9.63 24.27 -11.03
CA ALA A 75 -9.28 24.97 -12.26
C ALA A 75 -8.84 24.02 -13.38
N VAL A 76 -8.04 22.99 -13.07
CA VAL A 76 -7.61 22.00 -14.08
C VAL A 76 -8.78 21.12 -14.51
N ARG A 77 -9.64 20.65 -13.59
CA ARG A 77 -10.80 19.80 -13.92
C ARG A 77 -11.85 20.54 -14.74
N SER A 78 -12.03 21.84 -14.51
CA SER A 78 -12.91 22.69 -15.31
C SER A 78 -12.30 23.13 -16.64
N GLY A 79 -11.02 22.85 -16.87
CA GLY A 79 -10.33 23.08 -18.13
C GLY A 79 -10.84 22.17 -19.26
N PRO A 80 -10.53 22.51 -20.52
CA PRO A 80 -11.05 21.83 -21.71
C PRO A 80 -10.71 20.33 -21.73
N PHE A 81 -9.50 19.96 -21.31
CA PHE A 81 -9.03 18.58 -21.21
C PHE A 81 -9.05 18.05 -19.76
N GLY A 82 -9.72 18.73 -18.83
CA GLY A 82 -9.71 18.34 -17.42
C GLY A 82 -10.25 16.92 -17.15
N GLN A 83 -11.16 16.45 -18.01
CA GLN A 83 -11.85 15.15 -17.87
C GLN A 83 -11.03 13.95 -18.36
N ILE A 84 -9.95 14.19 -19.10
CA ILE A 84 -9.09 13.11 -19.63
C ILE A 84 -8.17 12.53 -18.53
N PHE A 85 -7.88 13.32 -17.49
CA PHE A 85 -7.03 12.91 -16.39
C PHE A 85 -7.76 11.97 -15.44
N ARG A 86 -7.04 10.98 -14.90
CA ARG A 86 -7.60 10.09 -13.89
C ARG A 86 -7.85 10.85 -12.58
N PRO A 87 -9.04 10.73 -11.96
CA PRO A 87 -9.31 11.30 -10.64
C PRO A 87 -8.29 10.90 -9.59
N ASP A 88 -7.81 9.65 -9.64
CA ASP A 88 -6.82 9.09 -8.70
C ASP A 88 -5.42 9.73 -8.83
N ASN A 89 -5.15 10.40 -9.96
CA ASN A 89 -3.86 11.03 -10.20
C ASN A 89 -3.81 12.48 -9.68
N PHE A 90 -4.91 13.00 -9.15
CA PHE A 90 -4.96 14.31 -8.50
C PHE A 90 -4.60 14.15 -7.02
N VAL A 91 -3.46 14.72 -6.65
CA VAL A 91 -2.90 14.65 -5.32
C VAL A 91 -2.92 16.05 -4.74
N PHE A 92 -3.70 16.26 -3.69
CA PHE A 92 -3.78 17.59 -3.10
C PHE A 92 -3.86 17.63 -1.59
N GLY A 93 -3.33 18.73 -1.05
CA GLY A 93 -3.37 19.06 0.37
C GLY A 93 -4.61 19.86 0.75
N GLN A 94 -4.71 20.18 2.05
CA GLN A 94 -5.73 21.09 2.59
C GLN A 94 -5.16 22.48 2.96
N SER A 95 -3.85 22.70 2.76
CA SER A 95 -3.13 23.90 3.18
C SER A 95 -2.06 24.27 2.15
N GLY A 96 -1.88 25.54 1.84
CA GLY A 96 -0.84 25.98 0.89
C GLY A 96 0.54 26.15 1.52
N ALA A 97 1.60 26.02 0.71
CA ALA A 97 2.96 26.35 1.13
C ALA A 97 3.17 27.86 1.36
N GLY A 98 2.31 28.72 0.80
CA GLY A 98 2.36 30.18 1.00
C GLY A 98 3.70 30.80 0.57
N ASN A 99 4.26 30.34 -0.56
CA ASN A 99 5.58 30.73 -1.06
C ASN A 99 6.75 30.45 -0.09
N ASN A 100 6.56 29.59 0.91
CA ASN A 100 7.61 29.15 1.81
C ASN A 100 8.11 27.76 1.42
N TRP A 101 9.34 27.69 0.93
CA TRP A 101 9.97 26.44 0.51
C TRP A 101 10.09 25.43 1.65
N ALA A 102 10.47 25.86 2.85
CA ALA A 102 10.63 24.98 4.00
C ALA A 102 9.30 24.33 4.40
N LYS A 103 8.19 25.07 4.25
CA LYS A 103 6.85 24.54 4.53
C LYS A 103 6.50 23.39 3.58
N GLY A 104 6.69 23.59 2.27
CA GLY A 104 6.42 22.55 1.27
C GLY A 104 7.40 21.37 1.30
N HIS A 105 8.62 21.56 1.80
CA HIS A 105 9.62 20.50 1.86
C HIS A 105 9.58 19.67 3.16
N TYR A 106 9.33 20.32 4.32
CA TYR A 106 9.47 19.67 5.63
C TYR A 106 8.16 19.46 6.38
N THR A 107 7.21 20.40 6.31
CA THR A 107 6.04 20.38 7.23
C THR A 107 4.74 19.97 6.55
N GLU A 108 4.58 20.25 5.25
CA GLU A 108 3.43 19.86 4.44
C GLU A 108 3.91 19.04 3.23
N PRO A 109 4.53 17.86 3.47
CA PRO A 109 4.96 17.03 2.36
C PRO A 109 3.75 16.55 1.57
N ILE A 110 3.94 16.44 0.26
CA ILE A 110 2.94 15.92 -0.67
C ILE A 110 2.47 14.54 -0.17
N PRO A 111 1.16 14.31 0.02
CA PRO A 111 0.64 12.98 0.29
C PRO A 111 0.74 12.15 -1.00
N LEU A 112 1.91 11.58 -1.28
CA LEU A 112 2.13 10.83 -2.52
C LEU A 112 1.19 9.61 -2.57
N PRO A 113 0.50 9.36 -3.69
CA PRO A 113 -0.41 8.21 -3.88
C PRO A 113 0.32 6.86 -3.87
N VAL A 114 1.66 6.87 -3.85
CA VAL A 114 2.48 5.69 -3.59
C VAL A 114 2.18 5.12 -2.18
N LEU A 115 1.82 5.97 -1.22
CA LEU A 115 1.42 5.55 0.13
C LEU A 115 -0.02 5.01 0.20
N SER A 116 -0.96 5.47 -0.65
CA SER A 116 -2.37 5.05 -0.52
C SER A 116 -2.60 3.58 -0.89
N HIS A 117 -1.69 2.99 -1.66
CA HIS A 117 -1.79 1.58 -2.07
C HIS A 117 -0.75 0.67 -1.41
N ASN A 118 0.07 1.20 -0.48
CA ASN A 118 1.15 0.46 0.20
C ASN A 118 2.05 -0.32 -0.77
N THR A 119 2.35 0.28 -1.91
CA THR A 119 3.27 -0.28 -2.92
C THR A 119 4.63 0.38 -2.76
N CYS A 120 5.68 -0.41 -2.97
CA CYS A 120 7.06 0.00 -2.79
C CYS A 120 7.86 -0.35 -4.06
N GLY A 121 9.02 0.28 -4.22
CA GLY A 121 9.87 0.09 -5.39
C GLY A 121 9.76 1.25 -6.39
N PRO A 122 10.70 1.37 -7.33
CA PRO A 122 10.78 2.49 -8.26
C PRO A 122 9.60 2.55 -9.25
N ARG A 123 8.82 1.47 -9.35
CA ARG A 123 7.67 1.34 -10.25
C ARG A 123 6.38 0.91 -9.55
N CYS A 124 6.35 0.95 -8.22
CA CYS A 124 5.20 0.42 -7.44
C CYS A 124 4.88 -1.04 -7.79
N ASP A 125 5.92 -1.81 -8.13
CA ASP A 125 5.88 -3.15 -8.70
C ASP A 125 5.85 -4.27 -7.65
N ARG A 126 5.79 -3.91 -6.37
CA ARG A 126 5.64 -4.83 -5.25
C ARG A 126 4.93 -4.15 -4.08
N CYS A 127 4.36 -4.96 -3.20
CA CYS A 127 3.86 -4.46 -1.92
C CYS A 127 5.02 -4.08 -0.99
N CYS A 128 4.77 -3.08 -0.13
CA CYS A 128 5.70 -2.70 0.91
C CYS A 128 5.88 -3.82 1.95
N PRO A 129 6.98 -3.79 2.74
CA PRO A 129 7.08 -4.63 3.93
C PRO A 129 5.82 -4.52 4.79
N LEU A 130 5.40 -5.64 5.39
CA LEU A 130 4.16 -5.79 6.16
C LEU A 130 2.84 -5.64 5.37
N HIS A 131 2.86 -5.51 4.04
CA HIS A 131 1.63 -5.33 3.23
C HIS A 131 1.38 -6.46 2.22
N ASN A 132 1.75 -7.69 2.58
CA ASN A 132 1.68 -8.87 1.71
C ASN A 132 0.60 -9.86 2.20
N ALA A 133 -0.53 -9.39 2.74
CA ALA A 133 -1.61 -10.28 3.17
C ALA A 133 -2.31 -10.96 1.99
N LEU A 134 -2.27 -10.33 0.81
CA LEU A 134 -2.74 -10.83 -0.47
C LEU A 134 -1.61 -10.72 -1.51
N PRO A 135 -1.66 -11.49 -2.61
CA PRO A 135 -0.68 -11.35 -3.67
C PRO A 135 -0.79 -9.94 -4.28
N TRP A 136 0.36 -9.37 -4.65
CA TRP A 136 0.38 -8.10 -5.38
C TRP A 136 -0.36 -8.25 -6.71
N ALA A 137 -1.16 -7.24 -7.05
CA ALA A 137 -1.82 -7.14 -8.33
C ALA A 137 -1.75 -5.69 -8.83
N PRO A 138 -1.61 -5.46 -10.14
CA PRO A 138 -1.69 -4.12 -10.68
C PRO A 138 -3.10 -3.55 -10.45
N GLY A 139 -3.17 -2.23 -10.21
CA GLY A 139 -4.44 -1.52 -10.14
C GLY A 139 -5.15 -1.51 -11.49
N THR A 140 -6.47 -1.63 -11.44
CA THR A 140 -7.39 -1.42 -12.58
C THR A 140 -8.04 -0.04 -12.48
N GLN A 141 -8.84 0.34 -13.48
CA GLN A 141 -9.50 1.64 -13.53
C GLN A 141 -10.55 1.87 -12.42
N SER A 142 -11.13 0.80 -11.86
CA SER A 142 -12.14 0.87 -10.80
C SER A 142 -11.63 0.43 -9.43
N ASN A 143 -10.45 -0.20 -9.38
CA ASN A 143 -9.86 -0.71 -8.16
C ASN A 143 -8.34 -0.57 -8.23
N GLY A 144 -7.76 0.31 -7.40
CA GLY A 144 -6.31 0.53 -7.33
C GLY A 144 -5.51 -0.65 -6.77
N SER A 145 -6.14 -1.77 -6.43
CA SER A 145 -5.51 -2.98 -5.90
C SER A 145 -4.55 -2.68 -4.73
N PRO A 146 -5.03 -2.01 -3.66
CA PRO A 146 -4.16 -1.65 -2.55
C PRO A 146 -3.59 -2.89 -1.86
N CYS A 147 -2.29 -2.87 -1.59
CA CYS A 147 -1.61 -3.91 -0.82
C CYS A 147 -2.13 -3.92 0.62
N GLN A 148 -2.52 -5.11 1.08
CA GLN A 148 -3.16 -5.30 2.37
C GLN A 148 -2.15 -5.62 3.47
N LYS A 149 -2.29 -4.92 4.60
CA LYS A 149 -1.44 -5.10 5.78
C LYS A 149 -1.62 -6.50 6.37
N CYS A 150 -0.51 -7.16 6.67
CA CYS A 150 -0.49 -8.40 7.43
C CYS A 150 -0.80 -8.13 8.91
N GLN A 151 -1.59 -9.00 9.53
CA GLN A 151 -1.77 -8.99 10.97
C GLN A 151 -0.59 -9.71 11.63
N CYS A 152 0.37 -8.95 12.15
CA CYS A 152 1.53 -9.51 12.88
C CYS A 152 1.57 -9.06 14.34
N TYR A 153 0.46 -8.50 14.86
CA TYR A 153 0.35 -7.94 16.22
C TYR A 153 1.43 -6.92 16.61
N GLY A 154 2.05 -6.26 15.62
CA GLY A 154 3.15 -5.32 15.86
C GLY A 154 4.51 -5.98 16.12
N HIS A 155 4.60 -7.30 16.06
CA HIS A 155 5.80 -8.08 16.39
C HIS A 155 6.57 -8.58 15.17
N ALA A 156 6.39 -8.00 13.98
CA ALA A 156 7.16 -8.40 12.80
C ALA A 156 7.69 -7.19 12.04
N THR A 157 8.77 -7.39 11.30
CA THR A 157 9.39 -6.34 10.47
C THR A 157 8.99 -6.45 9.00
N ALA A 158 8.54 -7.63 8.56
CA ALA A 158 8.03 -7.88 7.23
C ALA A 158 7.03 -9.04 7.25
N CYS A 159 6.33 -9.25 6.14
CA CYS A 159 5.56 -10.46 5.90
C CYS A 159 5.64 -10.82 4.41
N LYS A 160 5.41 -12.09 4.09
CA LYS A 160 5.28 -12.58 2.71
C LYS A 160 3.92 -13.21 2.50
N TYR A 161 3.41 -13.16 1.28
CA TYR A 161 2.24 -13.93 0.90
C TYR A 161 2.61 -15.40 0.71
N ASP A 162 1.80 -16.32 1.25
CA ASP A 162 1.92 -17.76 1.06
C ASP A 162 0.55 -18.36 0.68
N PRO A 163 0.40 -18.95 -0.53
CA PRO A 163 -0.87 -19.48 -1.01
C PRO A 163 -1.34 -20.71 -0.22
N VAL A 164 -0.42 -21.49 0.38
CA VAL A 164 -0.79 -22.67 1.18
C VAL A 164 -1.43 -22.21 2.49
N VAL A 165 -0.85 -21.19 3.12
CA VAL A 165 -1.39 -20.57 4.35
C VAL A 165 -2.75 -19.93 4.08
N HIS A 166 -2.89 -19.24 2.95
CA HIS A 166 -4.17 -18.67 2.53
C HIS A 166 -5.23 -19.76 2.32
N ALA A 167 -4.93 -20.80 1.53
CA ALA A 167 -5.88 -21.88 1.25
C ALA A 167 -6.29 -22.66 2.51
N ALA A 168 -5.42 -22.71 3.52
CA ALA A 168 -5.69 -23.35 4.79
C ALA A 168 -6.36 -22.42 5.84
N ASN A 169 -6.65 -21.16 5.50
CA ASN A 169 -7.20 -20.16 6.42
C ASN A 169 -6.39 -20.03 7.72
N LEU A 170 -5.06 -19.92 7.60
CA LEU A 170 -4.14 -19.87 8.75
C LEU A 170 -3.60 -18.47 9.07
N SER A 171 -3.81 -17.48 8.19
CA SER A 171 -3.38 -16.09 8.39
C SER A 171 -4.57 -15.18 8.65
N LEU A 172 -4.40 -14.27 9.62
CA LEU A 172 -5.41 -13.32 10.05
C LEU A 172 -5.32 -12.02 9.23
N ASP A 173 -6.47 -11.43 8.97
CA ASP A 173 -6.57 -10.05 8.53
C ASP A 173 -6.55 -9.07 9.73
N THR A 174 -6.55 -7.76 9.43
CA THR A 174 -6.55 -6.71 10.47
C THR A 174 -7.86 -6.64 11.27
N LEU A 175 -8.93 -7.32 10.82
CA LEU A 175 -10.22 -7.40 11.51
C LEU A 175 -10.34 -8.65 12.39
N GLY A 176 -9.32 -9.52 12.39
CA GLY A 176 -9.30 -10.77 13.16
C GLY A 176 -10.01 -11.95 12.47
N THR A 177 -10.23 -11.88 11.15
CA THR A 177 -10.80 -12.97 10.35
C THR A 177 -9.70 -13.73 9.62
N TYR A 178 -9.83 -15.05 9.52
CA TYR A 178 -8.87 -15.92 8.82
C TYR A 178 -9.07 -15.89 7.30
N THR A 179 -8.88 -14.73 6.70
CA THR A 179 -8.98 -14.48 5.25
C THR A 179 -7.64 -14.10 4.62
N GLY A 180 -6.60 -13.93 5.44
CA GLY A 180 -5.26 -13.53 5.02
C GLY A 180 -4.45 -14.70 4.45
N GLY A 181 -3.44 -14.37 3.65
CA GLY A 181 -2.36 -15.28 3.25
C GLY A 181 -0.97 -14.80 3.69
N GLY A 182 -0.90 -13.80 4.58
CA GLY A 182 0.35 -13.20 5.02
C GLY A 182 1.03 -14.04 6.11
N VAL A 183 2.29 -14.39 5.89
CA VAL A 183 3.17 -15.02 6.89
C VAL A 183 4.15 -13.98 7.38
N CYS A 184 4.09 -13.67 8.66
CA CYS A 184 4.97 -12.73 9.33
C CYS A 184 6.42 -13.25 9.36
N ILE A 185 7.37 -12.34 9.21
CA ILE A 185 8.80 -12.63 9.12
C ILE A 185 9.54 -11.85 10.20
N ASN A 186 10.52 -12.50 10.83
CA ASN A 186 11.30 -11.97 11.94
C ASN A 186 10.39 -11.52 13.08
N CYS A 187 9.63 -12.47 13.62
CA CYS A 187 8.84 -12.23 14.82
C CYS A 187 9.78 -11.76 15.97
N THR A 188 9.37 -10.71 16.67
CA THR A 188 10.12 -10.09 17.78
C THR A 188 9.40 -10.37 19.10
N ALA A 189 9.97 -9.91 20.22
CA ALA A 189 9.38 -10.07 21.55
C ALA A 189 9.05 -11.54 21.92
N HIS A 190 9.88 -12.48 21.46
CA HIS A 190 9.75 -13.92 21.68
C HIS A 190 8.43 -14.52 21.19
N THR A 191 7.90 -13.95 20.11
CA THR A 191 6.69 -14.44 19.43
C THR A 191 7.04 -15.33 18.25
N THR A 192 6.10 -16.17 17.84
CA THR A 192 6.20 -17.11 16.72
C THR A 192 4.81 -17.44 16.16
N GLY A 193 4.75 -18.18 15.06
CA GLY A 193 3.51 -18.49 14.34
C GLY A 193 3.35 -17.69 13.05
N VAL A 194 2.23 -17.89 12.36
CA VAL A 194 1.95 -17.26 11.05
C VAL A 194 1.77 -15.75 11.19
N ASN A 195 1.16 -15.33 12.29
CA ASN A 195 0.79 -13.96 12.62
C ASN A 195 1.62 -13.43 13.82
N CYS A 196 2.71 -14.10 14.20
CA CYS A 196 3.43 -13.87 15.46
C CYS A 196 2.51 -13.96 16.70
N GLU A 197 1.51 -14.84 16.66
CA GLU A 197 0.43 -14.94 17.64
C GLU A 197 0.79 -15.76 18.89
N ASN A 198 1.78 -16.64 18.77
CA ASN A 198 2.19 -17.60 19.80
C ASN A 198 3.51 -17.18 20.45
N CYS A 199 3.84 -17.73 21.62
CA CYS A 199 5.18 -17.59 22.19
C CYS A 199 6.14 -18.67 21.67
N GLU A 200 7.42 -18.31 21.57
CA GLU A 200 8.51 -19.23 21.29
C GLU A 200 8.63 -20.32 22.37
N LEU A 201 9.33 -21.41 22.05
CA LEU A 201 9.60 -22.46 23.02
C LEU A 201 10.39 -21.90 24.23
N GLY A 202 9.90 -22.19 25.43
CA GLY A 202 10.49 -21.66 26.67
C GLY A 202 9.92 -20.31 27.11
N TYR A 203 8.96 -19.77 26.37
CA TYR A 203 8.21 -18.56 26.74
C TYR A 203 6.72 -18.87 26.85
N TYR A 204 6.02 -18.09 27.68
CA TYR A 204 4.58 -18.18 27.86
C TYR A 204 3.94 -16.79 27.83
N ARG A 205 2.67 -16.74 27.43
CA ARG A 205 1.84 -15.53 27.51
C ARG A 205 1.06 -15.54 28.83
N PRO A 206 1.25 -14.55 29.72
CA PRO A 206 0.46 -14.45 30.94
C PRO A 206 -1.04 -14.26 30.66
N THR A 207 -1.87 -14.77 31.55
CA THR A 207 -3.33 -14.62 31.47
C THR A 207 -3.73 -13.15 31.40
N GLY A 208 -4.50 -12.78 30.40
CA GLY A 208 -4.98 -11.40 30.21
C GLY A 208 -4.02 -10.47 29.47
N THR A 209 -2.80 -10.92 29.13
CA THR A 209 -1.91 -10.17 28.23
C THR A 209 -2.39 -10.33 26.78
N PRO A 210 -2.69 -9.23 26.05
CA PRO A 210 -3.15 -9.33 24.68
C PRO A 210 -1.99 -9.64 23.71
N PRO A 211 -2.27 -10.22 22.53
CA PRO A 211 -1.23 -10.61 21.57
C PRO A 211 -0.38 -9.48 21.00
N ASP A 212 -0.88 -8.25 21.04
CA ASP A 212 -0.24 -7.01 20.57
C ASP A 212 0.45 -6.22 21.70
N ALA A 213 0.54 -6.78 22.91
CA ALA A 213 1.26 -6.16 24.02
C ALA A 213 2.75 -6.02 23.67
N GLU A 214 3.38 -4.91 24.07
CA GLU A 214 4.82 -4.65 23.83
C GLU A 214 5.73 -5.80 24.31
N VAL A 215 5.36 -6.44 25.41
CA VAL A 215 6.02 -7.64 25.95
C VAL A 215 4.98 -8.76 26.10
N PRO A 216 4.67 -9.50 25.03
CA PRO A 216 3.58 -10.47 25.01
C PRO A 216 3.98 -11.85 25.56
N CYS A 217 5.28 -12.13 25.65
CA CYS A 217 5.83 -13.44 26.00
C CYS A 217 6.94 -13.28 27.05
N LEU A 218 6.80 -13.99 28.17
CA LEU A 218 7.77 -14.01 29.27
C LEU A 218 8.47 -15.36 29.36
N PRO A 219 9.76 -15.41 29.77
CA PRO A 219 10.48 -16.67 29.89
C PRO A 219 9.86 -17.54 30.98
N CYS A 220 9.84 -18.84 30.76
CA CYS A 220 9.39 -19.81 31.75
C CYS A 220 10.51 -20.10 32.75
N GLU A 221 10.15 -20.23 34.03
CA GLU A 221 11.11 -20.52 35.11
C GLU A 221 11.21 -22.02 35.38
N CYS A 222 11.64 -22.76 34.37
CA CYS A 222 11.68 -24.22 34.41
C CYS A 222 13.02 -24.74 34.96
N ASN A 223 12.99 -25.47 36.08
CA ASN A 223 14.20 -26.01 36.73
C ASN A 223 14.60 -27.36 36.13
N PHE A 224 15.83 -27.46 35.62
CA PHE A 224 16.40 -28.67 34.99
C PHE A 224 16.39 -29.93 35.88
N MET A 225 16.29 -29.79 37.20
CA MET A 225 16.33 -30.90 38.17
C MET A 225 14.95 -31.49 38.51
N GLY A 226 13.84 -30.91 38.06
CA GLY A 226 12.49 -31.31 38.52
C GLY A 226 11.34 -31.13 37.54
N THR A 227 11.59 -30.74 36.30
CA THR A 227 10.53 -30.51 35.30
C THR A 227 10.15 -31.78 34.53
N ALA A 228 8.85 -31.95 34.29
CA ALA A 228 8.27 -33.15 33.67
C ALA A 228 7.96 -32.97 32.17
N GLY A 229 8.19 -31.77 31.60
CA GLY A 229 7.95 -31.51 30.18
C GLY A 229 8.35 -30.11 29.68
N PRO A 230 8.09 -29.80 28.40
CA PRO A 230 8.31 -28.48 27.82
C PRO A 230 7.33 -27.45 28.36
N CYS A 231 7.75 -26.18 28.44
CA CYS A 231 6.91 -25.11 28.98
C CYS A 231 5.59 -24.97 28.23
N ILE A 232 4.51 -24.86 29.01
CA ILE A 232 3.17 -24.58 28.51
C ILE A 232 3.08 -23.10 28.12
N ARG A 233 2.84 -22.85 26.83
CA ARG A 233 2.90 -21.51 26.20
C ARG A 233 1.75 -20.58 26.61
N ASP A 234 0.61 -21.14 27.01
CA ASP A 234 -0.58 -20.40 27.42
C ASP A 234 -1.52 -21.30 28.28
N ASP A 235 -2.60 -20.70 28.77
CA ASP A 235 -3.58 -21.37 29.60
C ASP A 235 -4.59 -22.25 28.83
N SER A 236 -4.37 -22.52 27.54
CA SER A 236 -5.27 -23.37 26.74
C SER A 236 -5.42 -24.78 27.32
N GLN A 237 -4.42 -25.25 28.09
CA GLN A 237 -4.38 -26.59 28.68
C GLN A 237 -4.84 -26.63 30.15
N ILE A 238 -5.44 -25.56 30.70
CA ILE A 238 -5.94 -25.55 32.09
C ILE A 238 -6.90 -26.72 32.36
N HIS A 239 -7.72 -27.10 31.37
CA HIS A 239 -8.65 -28.23 31.47
C HIS A 239 -7.96 -29.60 31.69
N LEU A 240 -6.66 -29.70 31.40
CA LEU A 240 -5.81 -30.87 31.67
C LEU A 240 -4.99 -30.71 32.96
N GLY A 241 -5.29 -29.69 33.79
CA GLY A 241 -4.53 -29.34 35.00
C GLY A 241 -3.17 -28.70 34.71
N LYS A 242 -2.96 -28.21 33.49
CA LYS A 242 -1.71 -27.63 32.99
C LYS A 242 -1.86 -26.12 32.85
N PHE A 243 -1.12 -25.35 33.64
CA PHE A 243 -1.17 -23.90 33.64
C PHE A 243 0.00 -23.31 32.85
N GLY A 244 -0.19 -22.15 32.20
CA GLY A 244 0.89 -21.41 31.56
C GLY A 244 2.03 -21.13 32.54
N ARG A 245 3.28 -21.06 32.06
CA ARG A 245 4.54 -20.96 32.83
C ARG A 245 5.07 -22.30 33.39
N TYR A 246 4.23 -23.30 33.60
CA TYR A 246 4.66 -24.54 34.25
C TYR A 246 5.39 -25.48 33.29
N CYS A 247 6.40 -26.14 33.86
CA CYS A 247 7.14 -27.29 33.37
C CYS A 247 7.18 -28.31 34.54
#